data_AF-A0A8I1I8A6-F1
#
_entry.id   AF-A0A8I1I8A6-F1
#
_cell.length_a   1.000
_cell.length_b   1.000
_cell.length_c   1.000
_cell.angle_alpha   90.00
_cell.angle_beta   90.00
_cell.angle_gamma   90.00
#
_symmetry.space_group_name_H-M   'P 1'
#
loop_
_entity.id
_entity.type
_entity.pdbx_description
1 polymer ?
#
loop_
_entity_poly.entity_id
_entity_poly.type
_entity_poly.pdbx_seq_one_letter_code
_entity_poly.pdbx_strand_id
1 'polypeptide(L)'
;NDVADQNFASVGTPEVAGYTPDKSQVAQGTVKYGDPDSAITVTYKANSQVIKVNFIDDTTGKTLDSKPLYGVSDADANYNTKADINNYKKQHYVFVSDSSNGQDLIFDHDDQSMQLYDVHFTHATNPDSRQDTVTRTITY
;
A
#
# COMPACT_ATOMS: atom_id res chain seq x y z
N ASN A 1 2.34 -39.16 47.65
CA ASN A 1 1.55 -38.58 46.55
C ASN A 1 2.49 -37.90 45.61
N ASP A 2 2.85 -38.59 44.53
CA ASP A 2 3.55 -37.99 43.40
C ASP A 2 2.46 -37.47 42.46
N VAL A 3 2.34 -36.15 42.32
CA VAL A 3 1.35 -35.55 41.41
C VAL A 3 2.04 -35.41 40.08
N ALA A 4 1.55 -36.11 39.05
CA ALA A 4 2.17 -36.11 37.73
C ALA A 4 2.27 -34.68 37.17
N ASP A 5 3.43 -34.36 36.60
CA ASP A 5 3.69 -33.11 35.88
C ASP A 5 2.62 -32.90 34.79
N GLN A 6 2.10 -31.67 34.70
CA GLN A 6 1.18 -31.29 33.62
C GLN A 6 1.97 -30.64 32.49
N ASN A 7 1.80 -31.17 31.28
CA ASN A 7 2.45 -30.66 30.08
C ASN A 7 1.46 -29.85 29.24
N PHE A 8 1.82 -28.62 28.90
CA PHE A 8 1.15 -27.82 27.89
C PHE A 8 1.77 -28.10 26.52
N ALA A 9 0.93 -28.42 25.54
CA ALA A 9 1.37 -28.46 24.14
C ALA A 9 1.72 -27.05 23.64
N SER A 10 2.53 -26.96 22.59
CA SER A 10 2.74 -25.68 21.91
C SER A 10 1.44 -25.20 21.26
N VAL A 11 1.25 -23.89 21.23
CA VAL A 11 0.09 -23.25 20.59
C VAL A 11 0.60 -22.26 19.56
N GLY A 12 0.16 -22.42 18.31
CA GLY A 12 0.45 -21.47 17.24
C GLY A 12 -0.21 -20.13 17.51
N THR A 13 0.47 -19.05 17.14
CA THR A 13 -0.09 -17.70 17.24
C THR A 13 -1.08 -17.47 16.08
N PRO A 14 -2.28 -16.94 16.33
CA PRO A 14 -3.23 -16.62 15.25
C PRO A 14 -2.62 -15.66 14.22
N GLU A 15 -2.92 -15.91 12.96
CA GLU A 15 -2.62 -14.93 11.90
C GLU A 15 -3.58 -13.74 12.00
N VAL A 16 -3.02 -12.55 11.84
CA VAL A 16 -3.76 -11.29 11.78
C VAL A 16 -3.29 -10.59 10.51
N ALA A 17 -4.18 -10.39 9.55
CA ALA A 17 -3.84 -9.80 8.26
C ALA A 17 -3.19 -8.41 8.45
N GLY A 18 -2.03 -8.18 7.83
CA GLY A 18 -1.25 -6.94 7.95
C GLY A 18 -0.49 -6.79 9.27
N TYR A 19 -0.39 -7.84 10.09
CA TYR A 19 0.38 -7.81 11.33
C TYR A 19 1.25 -9.04 11.53
N THR A 20 2.49 -8.81 11.97
CA THR A 20 3.45 -9.85 12.33
C THR A 20 3.52 -10.01 13.85
N PRO A 21 3.24 -11.21 14.41
CA PRO A 21 3.43 -11.45 15.83
C PRO A 21 4.92 -11.53 16.20
N ASP A 22 5.26 -11.10 17.41
CA ASP A 22 6.62 -11.22 17.97
C ASP A 22 7.01 -12.68 18.23
N LYS A 23 6.03 -13.57 18.34
CA LYS A 23 6.18 -15.02 18.52
C LYS A 23 5.25 -15.75 17.56
N SER A 24 5.77 -16.61 16.70
CA SER A 24 4.94 -17.45 15.81
C SER A 24 4.22 -18.59 16.55
N GLN A 25 4.73 -18.96 17.72
CA GLN A 25 4.13 -19.96 18.60
C GLN A 25 4.53 -19.71 20.05
N VAL A 26 3.67 -20.12 20.96
CA VAL A 26 3.99 -20.27 22.38
C VAL A 26 4.52 -21.69 22.59
N ALA A 27 5.75 -21.80 23.09
CA ALA A 27 6.40 -23.09 23.28
C ALA A 27 5.68 -23.96 24.32
N GLN A 28 5.82 -25.28 24.16
CA GLN A 28 5.36 -26.25 25.15
C GLN A 28 6.04 -26.00 26.51
N GLY A 29 5.33 -26.31 27.60
CA GLY A 29 5.83 -26.11 28.95
C GLY A 29 5.41 -27.25 29.88
N THR A 30 6.18 -27.46 30.93
CA THR A 30 5.85 -28.41 32.01
C THR A 30 5.63 -27.61 33.27
N VAL A 31 4.48 -27.81 33.92
CA VAL A 31 4.16 -27.20 35.22
C VAL A 31 4.00 -28.29 36.28
N LYS A 32 4.47 -27.97 37.48
CA LYS A 32 4.41 -28.82 38.65
C LYS A 32 3.35 -28.33 39.61
N TYR A 33 2.89 -29.25 40.46
CA TYR A 33 1.96 -28.91 41.53
C TYR A 33 2.59 -27.85 42.46
N GLY A 34 1.94 -26.68 42.58
CA GLY A 34 2.41 -25.55 43.37
C GLY A 34 3.19 -24.49 42.59
N ASP A 35 3.41 -24.68 41.28
CA ASP A 35 3.93 -23.61 40.41
C ASP A 35 2.92 -22.46 40.34
N PRO A 36 3.39 -21.19 40.35
CA PRO A 36 2.52 -20.04 40.16
C PRO A 36 2.01 -19.97 38.71
N ASP A 37 0.84 -19.34 38.54
CA ASP A 37 0.29 -19.06 37.22
C ASP A 37 1.28 -18.25 36.37
N SER A 38 1.41 -18.63 35.11
CA SER A 38 2.26 -17.94 34.13
C SER A 38 1.42 -17.47 32.94
N ALA A 39 1.60 -16.21 32.55
CA ALA A 39 0.93 -15.63 31.39
C ALA A 39 1.96 -15.30 30.31
N ILE A 40 1.64 -15.65 29.06
CA ILE A 40 2.47 -15.34 27.90
C ILE A 40 1.70 -14.35 27.04
N THR A 41 2.30 -13.19 26.79
CA THR A 41 1.75 -12.16 25.90
C THR A 41 2.41 -12.27 24.53
N VAL A 42 1.58 -12.27 23.49
CA VAL A 42 2.01 -12.13 22.09
C VAL A 42 1.61 -10.74 21.62
N THR A 43 2.58 -10.01 21.08
CA THR A 43 2.39 -8.64 20.58
C THR A 43 2.48 -8.65 19.07
N TYR A 44 1.58 -7.93 18.41
CA TYR A 44 1.53 -7.82 16.97
C TYR A 44 2.11 -6.47 16.52
N LYS A 45 2.98 -6.51 15.52
CA LYS A 45 3.54 -5.34 14.87
C LYS A 45 2.89 -5.17 13.49
N ALA A 46 2.38 -3.97 13.19
CA ALA A 46 1.84 -3.65 11.88
C ALA A 46 2.93 -3.82 10.79
N ASN A 47 2.52 -4.43 9.69
CA ASN A 47 3.39 -4.71 8.55
C ASN A 47 3.56 -3.45 7.69
N SER A 48 4.64 -3.39 6.93
CA SER A 48 4.89 -2.28 6.00
C SER A 48 3.91 -2.34 4.83
N GLN A 49 3.33 -1.19 4.49
CA GLN A 49 2.32 -1.05 3.44
C GLN A 49 2.68 0.06 2.46
N VAL A 50 2.15 -0.04 1.24
CA VAL A 50 2.42 0.92 0.16
C VAL A 50 1.12 1.26 -0.57
N ILE A 51 0.83 2.56 -0.65
CA ILE A 51 -0.20 3.11 -1.52
C ILE A 51 0.49 3.70 -2.76
N LYS A 52 -0.09 3.50 -3.93
CA LYS A 52 0.33 4.16 -5.16
C LYS A 52 -0.79 5.02 -5.72
N VAL A 53 -0.52 6.31 -5.92
CA VAL A 53 -1.45 7.26 -6.52
C VAL A 53 -0.96 7.66 -7.90
N ASN A 54 -1.72 7.36 -8.95
CA ASN A 54 -1.40 7.76 -10.32
C ASN A 54 -2.26 8.96 -10.75
N PHE A 55 -1.64 9.89 -11.46
CA PHE A 55 -2.33 10.98 -12.14
C PHE A 55 -2.24 10.71 -13.64
N ILE A 56 -3.39 10.57 -14.29
CA ILE A 56 -3.49 10.08 -15.67
C ILE A 56 -4.14 11.14 -16.53
N ASP A 57 -3.57 11.37 -17.72
CA ASP A 57 -4.19 12.17 -18.76
C ASP A 57 -4.84 11.26 -19.80
N ASP A 58 -6.17 11.27 -19.81
CA ASP A 58 -6.99 10.48 -20.72
C ASP A 58 -6.91 10.97 -22.17
N THR A 59 -6.54 12.24 -22.40
CA THR A 59 -6.39 12.75 -23.76
C THR A 59 -5.21 12.08 -24.49
N THR A 60 -4.08 11.88 -23.81
CA THR A 60 -2.90 11.24 -24.39
C THR A 60 -2.71 9.78 -23.97
N GLY A 61 -3.46 9.31 -22.98
CA GLY A 61 -3.32 7.99 -22.37
C GLY A 61 -2.05 7.83 -21.52
N LYS A 62 -1.42 8.94 -21.11
CA LYS A 62 -0.16 8.94 -20.37
C LYS A 62 -0.38 9.14 -18.88
N THR A 63 0.44 8.47 -18.07
CA THR A 63 0.62 8.83 -16.66
C THR A 63 1.45 10.11 -16.55
N LEU A 64 0.87 11.13 -15.94
CA LEU A 64 1.49 12.43 -15.66
C LEU A 64 2.48 12.34 -14.50
N ASP A 65 2.08 11.65 -13.43
CA ASP A 65 2.89 11.41 -12.24
C ASP A 65 2.39 10.16 -11.50
N SER A 66 3.25 9.54 -10.71
CA SER A 66 2.95 8.38 -9.88
C SER A 66 3.64 8.53 -8.53
N LYS A 67 2.86 8.71 -7.47
CA LYS A 67 3.36 8.93 -6.11
C LYS A 67 3.22 7.67 -5.25
N PRO A 68 4.34 7.05 -4.81
CA PRO A 68 4.29 6.04 -3.77
C PRO A 68 4.25 6.69 -2.37
N LEU A 69 3.36 6.20 -1.52
CA LEU A 69 3.29 6.52 -0.10
C LEU A 69 3.64 5.26 0.69
N TYR A 70 4.51 5.40 1.69
CA TYR A 70 4.99 4.28 2.49
C TYR A 70 4.53 4.45 3.92
N GLY A 71 4.05 3.37 4.53
CA GLY A 71 3.59 3.38 5.91
C GLY A 71 3.46 1.97 6.45
N VAL A 72 2.57 1.81 7.41
CA VAL A 72 2.23 0.53 8.02
C VAL A 72 0.73 0.32 8.02
N SER A 73 0.29 -0.92 8.19
CA SER A 73 -1.13 -1.27 8.18
C SER A 73 -1.99 -0.41 9.09
N ASP A 74 -3.16 -0.03 8.58
CA ASP A 74 -4.20 0.79 9.22
C ASP A 74 -3.77 2.23 9.59
N ALA A 75 -2.56 2.66 9.22
CA ALA A 75 -2.09 4.02 9.49
C ALA A 75 -2.65 5.05 8.50
N ASP A 76 -2.79 6.29 8.95
CA ASP A 76 -3.10 7.43 8.09
C ASP A 76 -1.88 7.79 7.22
N ALA A 77 -2.05 7.85 5.90
CA ALA A 77 -1.01 8.24 4.96
C ALA A 77 -0.71 9.75 4.99
N ASN A 78 -1.50 10.53 5.74
CA ASN A 78 -1.46 11.99 5.83
C ASN A 78 -1.53 12.65 4.45
N TYR A 79 -2.33 12.08 3.56
CA TYR A 79 -2.38 12.46 2.16
C TYR A 79 -3.81 12.34 1.59
N ASN A 80 -4.18 13.30 0.74
CA ASN A 80 -5.31 13.23 -0.16
C ASN A 80 -4.99 13.94 -1.49
N THR A 81 -5.80 13.67 -2.50
CA THR A 81 -5.59 14.13 -3.89
C THR A 81 -5.96 15.59 -4.15
N LYS A 82 -6.64 16.27 -3.21
CA LYS A 82 -7.27 17.59 -3.45
C LYS A 82 -6.26 18.66 -3.88
N ALA A 83 -5.11 18.71 -3.22
CA ALA A 83 -4.07 19.69 -3.52
C ALA A 83 -3.46 19.46 -4.91
N ASP A 84 -3.16 18.21 -5.26
CA ASP A 84 -2.61 17.83 -6.57
C ASP A 84 -3.62 18.08 -7.70
N ILE A 85 -4.88 17.71 -7.50
CA ILE A 85 -5.98 18.01 -8.46
C ILE A 85 -6.05 19.51 -8.73
N ASN A 86 -5.99 20.36 -7.70
CA ASN A 86 -5.99 21.80 -7.86
C ASN A 86 -4.72 22.31 -8.58
N ASN A 87 -3.58 21.66 -8.38
CA ASN A 87 -2.34 22.00 -9.09
C ASN A 87 -2.42 21.67 -10.58
N TYR A 88 -2.99 20.51 -10.95
CA TYR A 88 -3.21 20.16 -12.36
C TYR A 88 -4.23 21.07 -13.04
N LYS A 89 -5.30 21.46 -12.35
CA LYS A 89 -6.27 22.45 -12.85
C LYS A 89 -5.61 23.79 -13.20
N LYS A 90 -4.65 24.25 -12.40
CA LYS A 90 -3.87 25.48 -12.69
C LYS A 90 -2.97 25.34 -13.92
N GLN A 91 -2.61 24.12 -14.29
CA GLN A 91 -1.84 23.79 -15.49
C GLN A 91 -2.73 23.49 -16.70
N HIS A 92 -4.00 23.90 -16.66
CA HIS A 92 -4.99 23.72 -17.74
C HIS A 92 -5.45 22.28 -17.99
N TYR A 93 -5.20 21.36 -17.06
CA TYR A 93 -5.87 20.06 -17.06
C TYR A 93 -7.31 20.19 -16.52
N VAL A 94 -8.22 19.39 -17.07
CA VAL A 94 -9.63 19.30 -16.67
C VAL A 94 -9.81 18.00 -15.90
N PHE A 95 -10.25 18.11 -14.64
CA PHE A 95 -10.51 16.97 -13.78
C PHE A 95 -11.67 16.10 -14.29
N VAL A 96 -11.47 14.77 -14.30
CA VAL A 96 -12.46 13.78 -14.75
C VAL A 96 -12.95 12.95 -13.57
N SER A 97 -12.05 12.27 -12.87
CA SER A 97 -12.41 11.37 -11.76
C SER A 97 -11.26 11.21 -10.76
N ASP A 98 -11.61 10.76 -9.56
CA ASP A 98 -10.69 10.43 -8.49
C ASP A 98 -11.22 9.20 -7.75
N SER A 99 -10.52 8.07 -7.83
CA SER A 99 -10.97 6.83 -7.18
C SER A 99 -10.90 6.88 -5.65
N SER A 100 -10.17 7.84 -5.07
CA SER A 100 -10.17 8.08 -3.61
C SER A 100 -11.38 8.88 -3.13
N ASN A 101 -12.20 9.41 -4.05
CA ASN A 101 -13.32 10.30 -3.75
C ASN A 101 -12.94 11.48 -2.85
N GLY A 102 -11.70 11.98 -2.96
CA GLY A 102 -11.16 13.07 -2.16
C GLY A 102 -11.05 12.80 -0.66
N GLN A 103 -11.08 11.54 -0.22
CA GLN A 103 -10.86 11.16 1.17
C GLN A 103 -9.37 11.16 1.52
N ASP A 104 -9.07 11.24 2.81
CA ASP A 104 -7.73 10.96 3.32
C ASP A 104 -7.44 9.47 3.15
N LEU A 105 -6.22 9.15 2.68
CA LEU A 105 -5.85 7.79 2.39
C LEU A 105 -5.35 7.08 3.65
N ILE A 106 -5.88 5.90 3.91
CA ILE A 106 -5.48 5.01 5.00
C ILE A 106 -4.86 3.77 4.37
N PHE A 107 -3.69 3.35 4.87
CA PHE A 107 -3.08 2.08 4.47
C PHE A 107 -3.97 0.91 4.89
N ASP A 108 -4.28 0.01 3.97
CA ASP A 108 -4.96 -1.23 4.32
C ASP A 108 -4.05 -2.20 5.10
N HIS A 109 -4.55 -3.39 5.37
CA HIS A 109 -3.82 -4.45 6.05
C HIS A 109 -3.74 -5.72 5.17
N ASP A 110 -3.74 -5.57 3.85
CA ASP A 110 -3.58 -6.69 2.91
C ASP A 110 -2.14 -6.74 2.36
N ASP A 111 -1.32 -7.62 2.94
CA ASP A 111 0.07 -7.79 2.48
C ASP A 111 0.20 -8.43 1.08
N GLN A 112 -0.89 -8.92 0.50
CA GLN A 112 -0.88 -9.60 -0.81
C GLN A 112 -1.17 -8.65 -1.98
N SER A 113 -1.68 -7.45 -1.70
CA SER A 113 -2.07 -6.52 -2.75
C SER A 113 -1.54 -5.11 -2.50
N MET A 114 -1.28 -4.39 -3.58
CA MET A 114 -0.92 -2.98 -3.50
C MET A 114 -2.18 -2.14 -3.64
N GLN A 115 -2.40 -1.24 -2.68
CA GLN A 115 -3.48 -0.29 -2.72
C GLN A 115 -3.21 0.78 -3.80
N LEU A 116 -4.10 0.89 -4.79
CA LEU A 116 -3.95 1.76 -5.96
C LEU A 116 -5.09 2.79 -6.03
N TYR A 117 -4.72 4.05 -6.23
CA TYR A 117 -5.67 5.12 -6.55
C TYR A 117 -5.30 5.82 -7.85
N ASP A 118 -6.28 6.03 -8.71
CA ASP A 118 -6.12 6.69 -10.00
C ASP A 118 -6.95 7.97 -10.02
N VAL A 119 -6.31 9.05 -10.47
CA VAL A 119 -6.90 10.37 -10.65
C VAL A 119 -6.78 10.75 -12.12
N HIS A 120 -7.92 10.93 -12.78
CA HIS A 120 -7.97 11.16 -14.21
C HIS A 120 -8.23 12.63 -14.56
N PHE A 121 -7.56 13.08 -15.61
CA PHE A 121 -7.73 14.39 -16.23
C PHE A 121 -7.82 14.27 -17.75
N THR A 122 -8.28 15.33 -18.39
CA THR A 122 -8.11 15.57 -19.83
C THR A 122 -7.43 16.92 -20.04
N HIS A 123 -6.84 17.14 -21.21
CA HIS A 123 -6.39 18.46 -21.64
C HIS A 123 -6.61 18.68 -23.14
N ALA A 124 -6.54 19.92 -23.59
CA ALA A 124 -6.65 20.26 -25.01
C ALA A 124 -5.35 19.91 -25.74
N THR A 125 -5.44 19.15 -26.84
CA THR A 125 -4.31 18.85 -27.70
C THR A 125 -4.42 19.65 -29.00
N ASN A 126 -3.33 20.31 -29.39
CA ASN A 126 -3.16 20.77 -30.76
C ASN A 126 -2.32 19.71 -31.49
N PRO A 127 -2.82 19.08 -32.55
CA PRO A 127 -2.01 18.16 -33.33
C PRO A 127 -0.87 18.94 -34.00
N ASP A 128 0.37 18.64 -33.59
CA ASP A 128 1.57 19.17 -34.23
C ASP A 128 2.04 18.18 -35.30
N SER A 129 1.93 18.56 -36.58
CA SER A 129 2.40 17.74 -37.70
C SER A 129 3.83 18.14 -38.08
N ARG A 130 4.83 17.59 -37.39
CA ARG A 130 6.22 17.72 -37.84
C ARG A 130 6.52 16.65 -38.90
N GLN A 131 6.65 17.06 -40.16
CA GLN A 131 7.18 16.21 -41.23
C GLN A 131 8.70 16.40 -41.32
N ASP A 132 9.48 15.42 -40.90
CA ASP A 132 10.92 15.37 -41.17
C ASP A 132 11.14 14.59 -42.49
N THR A 133 11.58 15.27 -43.55
CA THR A 133 11.93 14.63 -44.83
C THR A 133 13.41 14.24 -44.82
N VAL A 134 13.71 12.93 -44.85
CA VAL A 134 15.09 12.44 -45.01
C VAL A 134 15.39 12.21 -46.49
N THR A 135 16.21 13.06 -47.10
CA THR A 135 16.76 12.83 -48.44
C THR A 135 18.11 12.12 -48.34
N ARG A 136 18.25 10.98 -49.04
CA ARG A 136 19.51 10.25 -49.21
C ARG A 136 19.97 10.37 -50.66
N THR A 137 21.02 11.15 -50.91
CA THR A 137 21.66 11.25 -52.23
C THR A 137 22.77 10.21 -52.33
N ILE A 138 22.70 9.32 -53.31
CA ILE A 138 23.80 8.42 -53.69
C ILE A 138 24.30 8.89 -55.05
N THR A 139 25.57 9.24 -55.14
CA THR A 139 26.27 9.59 -56.39
C THR A 139 27.18 8.45 -56.80
N TYR A 140 27.16 8.11 -58.10
CA TYR A 140 28.02 7.09 -58.73
C TYR A 140 29.34 7.70 -59.19
#